data_AF-A0A2J6TT91-F1
#
_entry.id   AF-A0A2J6TT91-F1
#
_cell.length_a   1.000
_cell.length_b   1.000
_cell.length_c   1.000
_cell.angle_alpha   90.00
_cell.angle_beta   90.00
_cell.angle_gamma   90.00
#
_symmetry.space_group_name_H-M   'P 1'
#
loop_
_entity.id
_entity.type
_entity.pdbx_description
1 polymer ?
#
loop_
_entity_poly.entity_id
_entity_poly.type
_entity_poly.pdbx_seq_one_letter_code
_entity_poly.pdbx_strand_id
1 'polypeptide(L)'
;MAPILPIMRMVTQRRALSIFSRARALVRTMEPHPFERLPLAQKTAKADWGKQIKHVGDAAMFYFPAFGIFLGWPLLAEKFVDGHIGDY
;
A
#
# COMPACT_ATOMS: atom_id res chain seq x y z
N MET A 1 25.49 -45.99 -25.58
CA MET A 1 25.63 -45.51 -24.19
C MET A 1 26.34 -44.16 -24.24
N ALA A 2 25.61 -43.05 -24.23
CA ALA A 2 26.18 -41.71 -24.43
C ALA A 2 26.82 -41.18 -23.12
N PRO A 3 28.01 -40.57 -23.15
CA PRO A 3 28.67 -40.08 -21.95
C PRO A 3 27.91 -38.87 -21.39
N ILE A 4 27.56 -38.94 -20.11
CA ILE A 4 26.97 -37.82 -19.37
C ILE A 4 27.99 -36.68 -19.38
N LEU A 5 27.73 -35.66 -20.19
CA LEU A 5 28.61 -34.50 -20.35
C LEU A 5 28.88 -33.86 -18.98
N PRO A 6 30.12 -33.41 -18.69
CA PRO A 6 30.51 -32.82 -17.40
C PRO A 6 29.61 -31.63 -16.99
N ILE A 7 29.02 -30.95 -17.97
CA ILE A 7 28.04 -29.87 -17.77
C ILE A 7 26.77 -30.39 -17.08
N MET A 8 26.26 -31.57 -17.46
CA MET A 8 25.08 -32.17 -16.83
C MET A 8 25.36 -32.57 -15.38
N ARG A 9 26.59 -32.98 -15.07
CA ARG A 9 27.02 -33.26 -13.68
C ARG A 9 27.09 -31.99 -12.84
N MET A 10 27.59 -30.88 -13.39
CA MET A 10 27.62 -29.59 -12.69
C MET A 10 26.21 -29.01 -12.44
N VAL A 11 25.30 -29.12 -13.42
CA VAL A 11 23.91 -28.64 -13.29
C VAL A 11 23.14 -29.45 -12.24
N THR A 12 23.31 -30.78 -12.23
CA THR A 12 22.67 -31.66 -11.22
C THR A 12 23.23 -31.42 -9.81
N GLN A 13 24.55 -31.20 -9.65
CA GLN A 13 25.14 -30.86 -8.35
C GLN A 13 24.68 -29.50 -7.82
N ARG A 14 24.53 -28.48 -8.67
CA ARG A 14 24.01 -27.16 -8.25
C ARG A 14 22.56 -27.23 -7.75
N ARG A 15 21.72 -28.12 -8.31
CA ARG A 15 20.36 -28.37 -7.82
C ARG A 15 20.35 -29.11 -6.48
N ALA A 16 21.23 -30.09 -6.27
CA ALA A 16 21.29 -30.81 -4.99
C ALA A 16 21.66 -29.89 -3.82
N LEU A 17 22.64 -28.99 -4.02
CA LEU A 17 23.06 -28.01 -3.02
C LEU A 17 21.95 -26.99 -2.70
N SER A 18 21.08 -26.65 -3.65
CA SER A 18 19.97 -25.72 -3.43
C SER A 18 18.80 -26.33 -2.67
N ILE A 19 18.59 -27.65 -2.77
CA ILE A 19 17.56 -28.36 -2.01
C ILE A 19 17.93 -28.46 -0.54
N PHE A 20 19.19 -28.83 -0.23
CA PHE A 20 19.66 -28.91 1.16
C PHE A 20 19.69 -27.55 1.85
N SER A 21 20.10 -26.49 1.15
CA SER A 21 20.09 -25.14 1.72
C SER A 21 18.66 -24.62 1.96
N ARG A 22 17.72 -24.94 1.07
CA ARG A 22 16.29 -24.64 1.26
C ARG A 22 15.65 -25.41 2.41
N ALA A 23 15.95 -26.70 2.55
CA ALA A 23 15.47 -27.50 3.67
C ALA A 23 16.01 -26.96 5.01
N ARG A 24 17.29 -26.57 5.05
CA ARG A 24 17.88 -25.95 6.24
C ARG A 24 17.31 -24.56 6.55
N ALA A 25 16.95 -23.80 5.53
CA ALA A 25 16.27 -22.52 5.70
C ALA A 25 14.85 -22.71 6.28
N LEU A 26 14.09 -23.71 5.81
CA LEU A 26 12.77 -24.07 6.33
C LEU A 26 12.80 -24.47 7.82
N VAL A 27 13.78 -25.27 8.22
CA VAL A 27 13.94 -25.65 9.64
C VAL A 27 14.20 -24.41 10.51
N ARG A 28 15.06 -23.49 10.04
CA ARG A 28 15.34 -22.22 10.74
C ARG A 28 14.15 -21.26 10.81
N THR A 29 13.16 -21.39 9.93
CA THR A 29 11.91 -20.60 10.03
C THR A 29 10.95 -21.09 11.11
N MET A 30 11.18 -22.29 11.66
CA MET A 30 10.39 -22.84 12.78
C MET A 30 11.03 -22.53 14.14
N GLU A 31 12.25 -21.98 14.16
CA GLU A 31 12.87 -21.49 15.38
C GLU A 31 12.13 -20.22 15.83
N PRO A 32 11.84 -20.03 17.13
CA PRO A 32 11.25 -18.81 17.64
C PRO A 32 12.24 -17.65 17.43
N HIS A 33 12.11 -16.95 16.31
CA HIS A 33 12.87 -15.73 16.08
C HIS A 33 12.21 -14.57 16.86
N PRO A 34 12.99 -13.68 17.51
CA PRO A 34 12.44 -12.56 18.32
C PRO A 34 11.59 -11.57 17.52
N PHE A 35 11.67 -11.62 16.18
CA PHE A 35 10.94 -10.77 15.26
C PHE A 35 10.28 -11.66 14.23
N GLU A 36 8.95 -11.66 14.18
CA GLU A 36 8.19 -12.25 13.08
C GLU A 36 8.66 -11.64 11.76
N ARG A 37 9.53 -12.36 11.05
CA ARG A 37 9.90 -11.98 9.69
C ARG A 37 8.65 -12.20 8.86
N LEU A 38 7.97 -11.10 8.53
CA LEU A 38 6.91 -11.11 7.52
C LEU A 38 7.41 -11.95 6.34
N PRO A 39 6.65 -12.97 5.89
CA PRO A 39 7.10 -13.87 4.85
C PRO A 39 7.58 -13.07 3.64
N LEU A 40 8.85 -13.20 3.26
CA LEU A 40 9.37 -12.61 2.01
C LEU A 40 8.63 -13.17 0.77
N ALA A 41 7.86 -14.26 0.95
CA ALA A 41 6.98 -14.86 -0.05
C ALA A 41 5.58 -14.21 -0.11
N GLN A 42 5.19 -13.39 0.86
CA GLN A 42 3.95 -12.63 0.76
C GLN A 42 4.13 -11.50 -0.25
N LYS A 43 3.55 -11.71 -1.43
CA LYS A 43 3.42 -10.68 -2.45
C LYS A 43 2.70 -9.47 -1.84
N THR A 44 3.29 -8.28 -1.94
CA THR A 44 2.66 -7.02 -1.52
C THR A 44 1.24 -6.95 -2.10
N ALA A 45 0.26 -6.66 -1.23
CA ALA A 45 -1.12 -6.50 -1.66
C ALA A 45 -1.19 -5.46 -2.78
N LYS A 46 -1.96 -5.76 -3.83
CA LYS A 46 -2.14 -4.83 -4.94
C LYS A 46 -2.79 -3.55 -4.38
N ALA A 47 -2.22 -2.40 -4.74
CA ALA A 47 -2.79 -1.12 -4.33
C ALA A 47 -4.22 -0.98 -4.86
N ASP A 48 -5.17 -0.72 -3.95
CA ASP A 48 -6.57 -0.47 -4.26
C ASP A 48 -6.81 1.04 -4.37
N TRP A 49 -6.42 1.59 -5.52
CA TRP A 49 -6.57 3.00 -5.83
C TRP A 49 -8.04 3.45 -5.88
N GLY A 50 -8.94 2.55 -6.27
CA GLY A 50 -10.37 2.85 -6.32
C GLY A 50 -10.93 3.14 -4.94
N LYS A 51 -10.59 2.32 -3.96
CA LYS A 51 -10.99 2.54 -2.56
C LYS A 51 -10.38 3.82 -1.98
N GLN A 52 -9.13 4.13 -2.30
CA GLN A 52 -8.50 5.38 -1.86
C GLN A 52 -9.14 6.62 -2.47
N ILE A 53 -9.40 6.62 -3.78
CA ILE A 53 -10.07 7.74 -4.45
C ILE A 53 -11.48 7.94 -3.90
N LYS A 54 -12.23 6.86 -3.67
CA LYS A 54 -13.56 6.95 -3.04
C LYS A 54 -13.47 7.56 -1.65
N HIS A 55 -12.53 7.11 -0.82
CA HIS A 55 -12.37 7.65 0.53
C HIS A 55 -12.02 9.15 0.54
N VAL A 56 -11.11 9.57 -0.35
CA VAL A 56 -10.75 10.99 -0.51
C VAL A 56 -11.93 11.79 -1.05
N GLY A 57 -12.68 11.24 -2.00
CA GLY A 57 -13.90 11.84 -2.52
C GLY A 57 -14.97 12.04 -1.45
N ASP A 58 -15.23 11.01 -0.63
CA ASP A 58 -16.18 11.06 0.47
C ASP A 58 -15.78 12.15 1.49
N ALA A 59 -14.49 12.28 1.82
CA ALA A 59 -14.00 13.35 2.69
C ALA A 59 -14.17 14.73 2.04
N ALA A 60 -13.82 14.88 0.76
CA ALA A 60 -13.92 16.14 0.05
C ALA A 60 -15.36 16.69 0.02
N MET A 61 -16.37 15.82 -0.03
CA MET A 61 -17.78 16.23 0.00
C MET A 61 -18.18 16.98 1.28
N PHE A 62 -17.49 16.78 2.39
CA PHE A 62 -17.75 17.51 3.63
C PHE A 62 -16.80 18.69 3.81
N TYR A 63 -15.51 18.48 3.58
CA TYR A 63 -14.52 19.52 3.83
C TYR A 63 -14.62 20.68 2.84
N PHE A 64 -14.85 20.40 1.56
CA PHE A 64 -14.90 21.45 0.54
C PHE A 64 -16.03 22.47 0.80
N PRO A 65 -17.30 22.08 1.02
CA PRO A 65 -18.34 23.04 1.36
C PRO A 65 -18.14 23.70 2.73
N ALA A 66 -17.62 22.96 3.73
CA ALA A 66 -17.32 23.55 5.04
C ALA A 66 -16.27 24.66 4.93
N PHE A 67 -15.20 24.43 4.16
CA PHE A 67 -14.20 25.47 3.87
C PHE A 67 -14.78 26.61 3.03
N GLY A 68 -15.66 26.31 2.07
CA GLY A 68 -16.35 27.34 1.30
C GLY A 68 -17.16 28.30 2.17
N ILE A 69 -17.86 27.78 3.18
CA ILE A 69 -18.59 28.60 4.16
C ILE A 69 -17.62 29.32 5.08
N PHE A 70 -16.63 28.62 5.65
CA PHE A 70 -15.69 29.20 6.61
C PHE A 70 -14.83 30.31 6.00
N LEU A 71 -14.44 30.20 4.74
CA LEU A 71 -13.67 31.23 4.04
C LEU A 71 -14.58 32.28 3.39
N GLY A 72 -15.77 31.86 2.91
CA GLY A 72 -16.73 32.72 2.24
C GLY A 72 -17.65 33.51 3.17
N TRP A 73 -17.58 33.30 4.49
CA TRP A 73 -18.46 33.96 5.46
C TRP A 73 -18.52 35.49 5.35
N PRO A 74 -17.46 36.25 5.01
CA PRO A 74 -17.57 37.71 4.91
C PRO A 74 -18.39 38.13 3.70
N LEU A 75 -18.22 37.44 2.56
CA LEU A 75 -19.01 37.67 1.36
C LEU A 75 -20.47 37.25 1.54
N LEU A 76 -20.70 36.14 2.24
CA LEU A 76 -22.05 35.73 2.62
C LEU A 76 -22.69 36.81 3.51
N ALA A 77 -21.99 37.26 4.55
CA ALA A 77 -22.47 38.29 5.46
C ALA A 77 -22.75 39.62 4.73
N GLU A 78 -21.85 40.06 3.86
CA GLU A 78 -22.05 41.24 3.01
C GLU A 78 -23.33 41.08 2.19
N LYS A 79 -23.51 39.98 1.46
CA LYS A 79 -24.71 39.74 0.65
C LYS A 79 -26.01 39.64 1.45
N PHE A 80 -25.96 39.21 2.70
CA PHE A 80 -27.14 39.20 3.59
C PHE A 80 -27.45 40.58 4.16
N VAL A 81 -26.44 41.41 4.40
CA VAL A 81 -26.56 42.73 5.03
C VAL A 81 -26.79 43.84 4.01
N ASP A 82 -26.32 43.69 2.79
CA ASP A 82 -26.48 44.62 1.67
C ASP A 82 -27.98 44.74 1.33
N GLY A 83 -28.59 45.87 1.71
CA GLY A 83 -30.04 46.13 1.64
C GLY A 83 -30.80 46.12 2.98
N HIS A 84 -30.15 45.74 4.10
CA HIS A 84 -30.75 45.76 5.45
C HIS A 84 -30.10 46.79 6.39
N ILE A 85 -29.00 47.42 6.00
CA ILE A 85 -28.36 48.53 6.74
C ILE A 85 -28.40 49.77 5.84
N GLY A 86 -29.26 50.73 6.18
CA GLY A 86 -29.38 52.02 5.48
C GLY A 86 -30.78 52.62 5.37
N ASP A 87 -31.85 51.88 5.68
CA ASP A 87 -33.23 52.41 5.69
C ASP A 87 -33.56 53.12 7.03
N TYR A 88 -32.82 54.18 7.36
CA TYR A 88 -33.20 55.19 8.35
C TYR A 88 -33.13 56.60 7.75
#